data_AF-A0A7C3PRE7-F1
#
_entry.id   AF-A0A7C3PRE7-F1
#
_cell.length_a   1.000
_cell.length_b   1.000
_cell.length_c   1.000
_cell.angle_alpha   90.00
_cell.angle_beta   90.00
_cell.angle_gamma   90.00
#
_symmetry.space_group_name_H-M   'P 1'
#
loop_
_entity.id
_entity.type
_entity.pdbx_description
1 polymer ?
#
loop_
_entity_poly.entity_id
_entity_poly.type
_entity_poly.pdbx_seq_one_letter_code
_entity_poly.pdbx_strand_id
1 'polypeptide(L)'
;MRYGLFILFGLFSFPAFASLADSAGKERIRFISLDYQNDYFNATDYYFTQGVRLDAVAPVVGRSPFRLVLPKAGKKAQDVHGLLISQECFTPTRITSDTILTGDRPFAACIFIGQQRISSNAAAKYRLISELTFGFLGSRAGCMEIQQTIHGWIDGIDPQGWQHQVSDAVVVNYHFRYEKPVLMKKSFELIPFFGLRAGTLYDHAEAGINLRTGRMNAYFDQYRRGTKKIMIYAELTGQVRTVAYNATLQGGLFSGYNPYVIPVADIERLLLRGGGRLVLRFPGIALIYSRTWTSPEFRAGRRHGWGGITVVADF
;
A
#
# COMPACT_ATOMS: atom_id res chain seq x y z
N MET A 1 27.87 9.72 -23.89
CA MET A 1 27.04 9.89 -25.11
C MET A 1 26.21 8.62 -25.32
N ARG A 2 25.05 8.71 -26.00
CA ARG A 2 24.05 7.63 -26.25
C ARG A 2 23.24 7.17 -25.04
N TYR A 3 21.93 7.39 -25.15
CA TYR A 3 20.85 6.89 -24.30
C TYR A 3 20.60 5.39 -24.55
N GLY A 4 19.97 4.69 -23.59
CA GLY A 4 19.62 3.28 -23.73
C GLY A 4 18.60 2.76 -22.71
N LEU A 5 17.32 3.08 -22.93
CA LEU A 5 16.16 2.33 -22.43
C LEU A 5 16.09 2.01 -20.91
N PHE A 6 15.66 2.98 -20.08
CA PHE A 6 15.13 2.68 -18.74
C PHE A 6 13.60 2.70 -18.73
N ILE A 7 13.02 1.59 -18.26
CA ILE A 7 11.59 1.27 -18.29
C ILE A 7 10.91 1.77 -17.00
N LEU A 8 9.62 2.10 -17.09
CA LEU A 8 8.78 2.53 -15.96
C LEU A 8 8.91 1.52 -14.80
N PHE A 9 9.41 1.81 -13.59
CA PHE A 9 9.08 2.79 -12.52
C PHE A 9 7.96 2.39 -11.51
N GLY A 10 8.26 2.20 -10.21
CA GLY A 10 7.33 1.65 -9.16
C GLY A 10 6.62 2.70 -8.22
N LEU A 11 5.73 2.60 -7.18
CA LEU A 11 5.09 1.59 -6.28
C LEU A 11 3.53 1.62 -6.02
N PHE A 12 3.04 1.45 -4.77
CA PHE A 12 1.71 0.95 -4.36
C PHE A 12 0.56 1.93 -4.03
N SER A 13 -0.63 1.45 -4.36
CA SER A 13 -1.95 1.87 -3.88
C SER A 13 -2.76 0.66 -3.34
N PHE A 14 -3.78 0.89 -2.48
CA PHE A 14 -4.60 -0.18 -1.87
C PHE A 14 -5.34 -1.14 -2.84
N PRO A 15 -5.60 -0.81 -4.13
CA PRO A 15 -6.04 -1.78 -5.14
C PRO A 15 -5.08 -2.93 -5.42
N ALA A 16 -3.92 -3.04 -4.75
CA ALA A 16 -3.10 -4.25 -4.77
C ALA A 16 -3.96 -5.47 -4.40
N PHE A 17 -4.47 -5.53 -3.18
CA PHE A 17 -5.26 -6.68 -2.72
C PHE A 17 -6.51 -6.93 -3.61
N ALA A 18 -7.11 -5.86 -4.13
CA ALA A 18 -8.20 -5.92 -5.10
C ALA A 18 -7.77 -6.60 -6.42
N SER A 19 -6.71 -6.10 -7.05
CA SER A 19 -6.13 -6.62 -8.29
C SER A 19 -5.56 -8.03 -8.12
N LEU A 20 -5.05 -8.37 -6.94
CA LEU A 20 -4.61 -9.71 -6.53
C LEU A 20 -5.80 -10.70 -6.49
N ALA A 21 -6.93 -10.29 -5.92
CA ALA A 21 -8.17 -11.09 -5.97
C ALA A 21 -8.85 -11.09 -7.36
N ASP A 22 -8.70 -10.03 -8.16
CA ASP A 22 -9.11 -10.00 -9.58
C ASP A 22 -8.20 -10.86 -10.48
N SER A 23 -6.99 -11.14 -10.00
CA SER A 23 -6.07 -12.14 -10.53
C SER A 23 -6.60 -13.55 -10.25
N ALA A 24 -6.83 -13.87 -8.97
CA ALA A 24 -6.84 -15.22 -8.40
C ALA A 24 -7.75 -16.29 -9.05
N GLY A 25 -7.41 -17.56 -8.79
CA GLY A 25 -8.02 -18.75 -9.37
C GLY A 25 -9.52 -18.98 -9.05
N LYS A 26 -10.16 -19.83 -9.85
CA LYS A 26 -11.63 -19.87 -9.98
C LYS A 26 -12.39 -20.63 -8.87
N GLU A 27 -11.71 -21.41 -8.04
CA GLU A 27 -12.32 -22.18 -6.96
C GLU A 27 -11.68 -21.83 -5.62
N ARG A 28 -12.53 -21.51 -4.63
CA ARG A 28 -12.15 -21.20 -3.23
C ARG A 28 -10.91 -20.29 -3.09
N ILE A 29 -10.91 -19.12 -3.78
CA ILE A 29 -9.77 -18.16 -3.84
C ILE A 29 -8.86 -18.24 -2.63
N ARG A 30 -7.65 -18.71 -2.92
CA ARG A 30 -6.51 -18.85 -2.04
C ARG A 30 -5.31 -18.33 -2.82
N PHE A 31 -4.52 -17.51 -2.17
CA PHE A 31 -3.20 -17.14 -2.66
C PHE A 31 -2.35 -16.64 -1.50
N ILE A 32 -1.03 -16.69 -1.71
CA ILE A 32 -0.09 -15.86 -0.99
C ILE A 32 0.42 -14.82 -1.96
N SER A 33 0.50 -13.57 -1.53
CA SER A 33 1.22 -12.51 -2.25
C SER A 33 2.30 -11.92 -1.37
N LEU A 34 3.52 -11.89 -1.89
CA LEU A 34 4.63 -11.13 -1.33
C LEU A 34 4.85 -9.89 -2.20
N ASP A 35 4.80 -8.72 -1.57
CA ASP A 35 5.14 -7.44 -2.15
C ASP A 35 6.41 -6.90 -1.51
N TYR A 36 7.39 -6.53 -2.34
CA TYR A 36 8.60 -5.84 -1.90
C TYR A 36 8.62 -4.42 -2.43
N GLN A 37 8.93 -3.48 -1.53
CA GLN A 37 8.88 -2.05 -1.79
C GLN A 37 10.20 -1.37 -1.43
N ASN A 38 10.78 -0.57 -2.33
CA ASN A 38 11.98 0.22 -2.03
C ASN A 38 12.16 1.46 -2.96
N ASP A 39 12.67 2.60 -2.51
CA ASP A 39 12.85 3.78 -3.39
C ASP A 39 14.18 3.85 -4.16
N TYR A 40 15.06 2.84 -4.03
CA TYR A 40 16.18 2.58 -4.93
C TYR A 40 15.79 2.63 -6.42
N PHE A 41 14.56 2.22 -6.77
CA PHE A 41 13.99 2.34 -8.12
C PHE A 41 13.86 3.79 -8.65
N ASN A 42 14.11 4.79 -7.80
CA ASN A 42 14.22 6.21 -8.14
C ASN A 42 15.60 6.82 -7.76
N ALA A 43 16.53 6.03 -7.20
CA ALA A 43 17.84 6.45 -6.72
C ALA A 43 17.80 7.62 -5.70
N THR A 44 16.91 7.52 -4.71
CA THR A 44 16.67 8.58 -3.70
C THR A 44 17.08 8.22 -2.26
N ASP A 45 16.77 7.02 -1.78
CA ASP A 45 16.88 6.59 -0.37
C ASP A 45 16.39 7.62 0.65
N TYR A 46 15.19 8.15 0.40
CA TYR A 46 14.52 9.06 1.33
C TYR A 46 13.01 8.89 1.36
N TYR A 47 12.40 9.45 2.40
CA TYR A 47 10.97 9.47 2.67
C TYR A 47 10.37 8.10 2.90
N PHE A 48 9.70 7.48 1.94
CA PHE A 48 9.43 6.04 2.03
C PHE A 48 10.65 5.37 1.39
N THR A 49 11.56 4.82 2.20
CA THR A 49 12.73 4.07 1.70
C THR A 49 12.36 2.63 1.39
N GLN A 50 11.62 1.96 2.26
CA GLN A 50 11.33 0.53 2.14
C GLN A 50 9.97 0.14 2.71
N GLY A 51 9.40 -0.95 2.18
CA GLY A 51 8.33 -1.69 2.82
C GLY A 51 8.28 -3.14 2.34
N VAL A 52 7.61 -3.98 3.11
CA VAL A 52 7.36 -5.38 2.76
C VAL A 52 5.93 -5.69 3.15
N ARG A 53 5.16 -6.40 2.31
CA ARG A 53 3.82 -6.88 2.66
C ARG A 53 3.64 -8.33 2.23
N LEU A 54 3.14 -9.15 3.13
CA LEU A 54 2.75 -10.54 2.87
C LEU A 54 1.26 -10.68 3.18
N ASP A 55 0.45 -10.94 2.15
CA ASP A 55 -0.97 -11.27 2.32
C ASP A 55 -1.16 -12.79 2.18
N ALA A 56 -1.96 -13.38 3.08
CA ALA A 56 -2.34 -14.79 3.05
C ALA A 56 -3.86 -14.92 2.96
N VAL A 57 -4.36 -15.35 1.80
CA VAL A 57 -5.80 -15.42 1.48
C VAL A 57 -6.31 -16.84 1.55
N ALA A 58 -7.41 -17.02 2.28
CA ALA A 58 -8.15 -18.28 2.30
C ALA A 58 -9.58 -18.10 2.85
N PRO A 59 -10.58 -18.86 2.37
CA PRO A 59 -11.96 -18.78 2.89
C PRO A 59 -12.10 -19.05 4.40
N VAL A 60 -11.12 -19.73 5.03
CA VAL A 60 -11.12 -19.99 6.47
C VAL A 60 -10.90 -18.72 7.31
N VAL A 61 -10.20 -17.71 6.79
CA VAL A 61 -10.02 -16.39 7.45
C VAL A 61 -11.39 -15.71 7.65
N GLY A 62 -12.35 -15.98 6.76
CA GLY A 62 -13.75 -15.56 6.89
C GLY A 62 -14.52 -16.16 8.09
N ARG A 63 -13.89 -17.01 8.92
CA ARG A 63 -14.45 -17.52 10.18
C ARG A 63 -14.01 -16.74 11.43
N SER A 64 -13.01 -15.86 11.32
CA SER A 64 -12.55 -14.98 12.41
C SER A 64 -13.65 -14.03 12.92
N PRO A 65 -13.65 -13.63 14.22
CA PRO A 65 -14.57 -12.64 14.74
C PRO A 65 -14.39 -11.25 14.11
N PHE A 66 -13.17 -10.86 13.69
CA PHE A 66 -12.91 -9.56 13.06
C PHE A 66 -13.70 -9.34 11.76
N ARG A 67 -14.25 -10.40 11.13
CA ARG A 67 -15.17 -10.30 9.98
C ARG A 67 -16.40 -9.43 10.25
N LEU A 68 -16.77 -9.24 11.52
CA LEU A 68 -17.96 -8.47 11.93
C LEU A 68 -17.78 -6.96 11.72
N VAL A 69 -16.56 -6.45 11.85
CA VAL A 69 -16.22 -5.03 11.59
C VAL A 69 -15.74 -4.78 10.17
N LEU A 70 -15.68 -5.81 9.31
CA LEU A 70 -15.29 -5.72 7.90
C LEU A 70 -16.55 -5.84 7.01
N PRO A 71 -17.14 -4.75 6.49
CA PRO A 71 -18.50 -4.75 5.94
C PRO A 71 -18.70 -5.59 4.67
N LYS A 72 -19.91 -6.16 4.52
CA LYS A 72 -20.34 -6.93 3.33
C LYS A 72 -21.13 -6.05 2.36
N ALA A 73 -20.91 -6.19 1.06
CA ALA A 73 -21.63 -5.51 -0.02
C ALA A 73 -23.08 -6.07 -0.24
N GLY A 74 -23.82 -6.32 0.84
CA GLY A 74 -25.17 -6.86 0.84
C GLY A 74 -25.26 -8.39 0.63
N LYS A 75 -26.48 -8.94 0.74
CA LYS A 75 -26.75 -10.40 0.80
C LYS A 75 -26.15 -11.21 -0.37
N LYS A 76 -26.11 -10.63 -1.59
CA LYS A 76 -25.61 -11.29 -2.82
C LYS A 76 -24.11 -11.08 -3.08
N ALA A 77 -23.36 -10.46 -2.17
CA ALA A 77 -21.93 -10.22 -2.37
C ALA A 77 -21.07 -11.48 -2.19
N GLN A 78 -19.98 -11.52 -2.95
CA GLN A 78 -18.93 -12.53 -2.91
C GLN A 78 -17.73 -11.95 -2.14
N ASP A 79 -17.15 -12.75 -1.24
CA ASP A 79 -16.19 -12.26 -0.24
C ASP A 79 -14.82 -12.95 -0.37
N VAL A 80 -13.77 -12.14 -0.46
CA VAL A 80 -12.38 -12.54 -0.20
C VAL A 80 -12.06 -12.21 1.25
N HIS A 81 -11.35 -13.09 1.95
CA HIS A 81 -10.79 -12.81 3.27
C HIS A 81 -9.31 -13.16 3.30
N GLY A 82 -8.50 -12.22 3.78
CA GLY A 82 -7.06 -12.40 3.93
C GLY A 82 -6.58 -11.98 5.32
N LEU A 83 -5.50 -12.61 5.76
CA LEU A 83 -4.61 -12.05 6.77
C LEU A 83 -3.49 -11.28 6.06
N LEU A 84 -2.81 -10.41 6.79
CA LEU A 84 -1.62 -9.72 6.32
C LEU A 84 -0.59 -9.55 7.45
N ILE A 85 0.67 -9.45 7.07
CA ILE A 85 1.72 -8.77 7.83
C ILE A 85 2.41 -7.78 6.89
N SER A 86 2.75 -6.60 7.40
CA SER A 86 3.40 -5.54 6.62
C SER A 86 4.38 -4.74 7.49
N GLN A 87 5.43 -4.25 6.86
CA GLN A 87 6.40 -3.30 7.41
C GLN A 87 6.49 -2.08 6.48
N GLU A 88 6.56 -0.87 7.04
CA GLU A 88 6.77 0.40 6.31
C GLU A 88 7.92 1.16 7.01
N CYS A 89 8.96 1.53 6.26
CA CYS A 89 10.21 2.13 6.76
C CYS A 89 10.46 3.48 6.08
N PHE A 90 10.77 4.50 6.89
CA PHE A 90 10.86 5.90 6.46
C PHE A 90 12.14 6.59 6.95
N THR A 91 12.70 7.45 6.10
CA THR A 91 14.01 8.10 6.27
C THR A 91 13.99 9.58 5.88
N PRO A 92 14.86 10.43 6.46
CA PRO A 92 15.08 11.80 5.98
C PRO A 92 15.84 11.82 4.63
N THR A 93 16.00 12.99 4.02
CA THR A 93 16.75 13.20 2.75
C THR A 93 18.27 13.01 2.83
N ARG A 94 18.79 12.61 3.99
CA ARG A 94 20.20 12.22 4.18
C ARG A 94 20.31 11.21 5.33
N ILE A 95 20.33 9.93 4.99
CA ILE A 95 20.50 8.85 5.98
C ILE A 95 21.87 8.82 6.67
N THR A 96 22.89 9.45 6.09
CA THR A 96 24.24 9.58 6.70
C THR A 96 24.32 10.60 7.84
N SER A 97 23.20 11.25 8.19
CA SER A 97 23.15 12.17 9.34
C SER A 97 23.00 11.38 10.64
N ASP A 98 23.98 11.52 11.53
CA ASP A 98 23.94 11.08 12.93
C ASP A 98 23.14 12.05 13.83
N THR A 99 22.72 13.18 13.27
CA THR A 99 21.96 14.26 13.92
C THR A 99 20.60 14.50 13.25
N ILE A 100 19.67 15.05 14.02
CA ILE A 100 18.30 15.34 13.59
C ILE A 100 18.29 16.42 12.50
N LEU A 101 17.67 16.12 11.36
CA LEU A 101 17.48 17.06 10.26
C LEU A 101 16.21 17.88 10.44
N THR A 102 16.30 18.93 11.24
CA THR A 102 15.20 19.89 11.48
C THR A 102 14.67 20.48 10.17
N GLY A 103 13.36 20.36 9.96
CA GLY A 103 12.67 20.80 8.74
C GLY A 103 12.52 19.69 7.69
N ASP A 104 13.15 18.53 7.90
CA ASP A 104 12.94 17.31 7.13
C ASP A 104 12.07 16.30 7.91
N ARG A 105 11.73 15.13 7.35
CA ARG A 105 10.99 14.11 8.13
C ARG A 105 11.88 13.39 9.16
N PRO A 106 11.35 12.95 10.32
CA PRO A 106 12.05 12.02 11.19
C PRO A 106 12.20 10.63 10.53
N PHE A 107 13.17 9.84 10.98
CA PHE A 107 13.14 8.39 10.78
C PHE A 107 11.87 7.82 11.40
N ALA A 108 11.23 6.85 10.74
CA ALA A 108 10.07 6.15 11.30
C ALA A 108 10.00 4.70 10.79
N ALA A 109 9.61 3.80 11.67
CA ALA A 109 9.43 2.39 11.38
C ALA A 109 8.04 1.94 11.83
N CYS A 110 7.33 1.21 10.98
CA CYS A 110 6.01 0.66 11.28
C CYS A 110 6.00 -0.84 10.97
N ILE A 111 5.45 -1.66 11.86
CA ILE A 111 5.13 -3.06 11.59
C ILE A 111 3.71 -3.35 12.05
N PHE A 112 2.93 -4.05 11.22
CA PHE A 112 1.54 -4.36 11.55
C PHE A 112 1.06 -5.68 10.93
N ILE A 113 0.27 -6.40 11.72
CA ILE A 113 -0.53 -7.55 11.27
C ILE A 113 -1.99 -7.11 11.11
N GLY A 114 -2.78 -7.85 10.36
CA GLY A 114 -4.18 -7.47 10.18
C GLY A 114 -5.05 -8.51 9.50
N GLN A 115 -6.34 -8.19 9.43
CA GLN A 115 -7.33 -8.92 8.65
C GLN A 115 -8.05 -7.97 7.69
N GLN A 116 -8.27 -8.46 6.48
CA GLN A 116 -8.89 -7.73 5.39
C GLN A 116 -10.03 -8.51 4.73
N ARG A 117 -10.91 -7.76 4.06
CA ARG A 117 -12.04 -8.26 3.28
C ARG A 117 -12.19 -7.45 2.00
N ILE A 118 -12.34 -8.14 0.86
CA ILE A 118 -13.00 -7.59 -0.33
C ILE A 118 -14.40 -8.17 -0.38
N SER A 119 -15.41 -7.32 -0.53
CA SER A 119 -16.80 -7.74 -0.73
C SER A 119 -17.31 -7.16 -2.06
N SER A 120 -17.41 -8.00 -3.08
CA SER A 120 -17.81 -7.64 -4.44
C SER A 120 -19.28 -7.96 -4.69
N ASN A 121 -20.08 -6.98 -5.11
CA ASN A 121 -21.47 -7.17 -5.55
C ASN A 121 -21.58 -6.96 -7.06
N ALA A 122 -21.42 -8.05 -7.82
CA ALA A 122 -21.46 -8.05 -9.29
C ALA A 122 -22.79 -7.54 -9.89
N ALA A 123 -23.91 -7.70 -9.18
CA ALA A 123 -25.24 -7.30 -9.67
C ALA A 123 -25.46 -5.79 -9.51
N ALA A 124 -25.08 -5.21 -8.37
CA ALA A 124 -25.17 -3.78 -8.11
C ALA A 124 -23.92 -2.98 -8.58
N LYS A 125 -22.92 -3.68 -9.13
CA LYS A 125 -21.62 -3.16 -9.60
C LYS A 125 -20.95 -2.24 -8.58
N TYR A 126 -20.71 -2.73 -7.37
CA TYR A 126 -19.83 -2.06 -6.42
C TYR A 126 -19.02 -3.05 -5.58
N ARG A 127 -17.94 -2.55 -4.99
CA ARG A 127 -17.02 -3.29 -4.14
C ARG A 127 -16.78 -2.49 -2.86
N LEU A 128 -16.80 -3.19 -1.73
CA LEU A 128 -16.25 -2.70 -0.47
C LEU A 128 -14.90 -3.38 -0.28
N ILE A 129 -13.89 -2.63 0.13
CA ILE A 129 -12.63 -3.18 0.64
C ILE A 129 -12.44 -2.62 2.05
N SER A 130 -12.06 -3.47 2.98
CA SER A 130 -11.85 -3.10 4.38
C SER A 130 -10.69 -3.87 4.98
N GLU A 131 -9.91 -3.22 5.83
CA GLU A 131 -8.74 -3.77 6.50
C GLU A 131 -8.68 -3.21 7.93
N LEU A 132 -8.41 -4.09 8.89
CA LEU A 132 -8.16 -3.75 10.28
C LEU A 132 -6.76 -4.24 10.64
N THR A 133 -5.89 -3.34 11.10
CA THR A 133 -4.50 -3.63 11.46
C THR A 133 -4.19 -3.30 12.91
N PHE A 134 -3.27 -4.08 13.47
CA PHE A 134 -2.70 -3.95 14.81
C PHE A 134 -1.18 -4.07 14.72
N GLY A 135 -0.44 -3.28 15.49
CA GLY A 135 1.03 -3.31 15.40
C GLY A 135 1.73 -2.23 16.21
N PHE A 136 2.90 -1.81 15.73
CA PHE A 136 3.76 -0.83 16.37
C PHE A 136 4.31 0.20 15.37
N LEU A 137 4.40 1.44 15.83
CA LEU A 137 5.28 2.50 15.33
C LEU A 137 6.52 2.51 16.24
N GLY A 138 7.68 2.89 15.73
CA GLY A 138 8.92 3.06 16.49
C GLY A 138 9.90 1.89 16.33
N SER A 139 10.95 1.85 17.15
CA SER A 139 12.08 0.93 16.97
C SER A 139 11.67 -0.55 17.02
N ARG A 140 10.59 -0.89 17.74
CA ARG A 140 9.98 -2.24 17.74
C ARG A 140 9.55 -2.75 16.37
N ALA A 141 9.47 -1.88 15.36
CA ALA A 141 9.17 -2.28 13.99
C ALA A 141 10.38 -2.81 13.20
N GLY A 142 11.61 -2.71 13.70
CA GLY A 142 12.77 -3.45 13.17
C GLY A 142 13.28 -3.01 11.78
N CYS A 143 13.06 -1.74 11.39
CA CYS A 143 13.53 -1.24 10.09
C CYS A 143 15.03 -0.91 10.06
N MET A 144 15.64 -0.57 11.20
CA MET A 144 17.06 -0.22 11.28
C MET A 144 17.93 -1.41 10.88
N GLU A 145 17.68 -2.55 11.53
CA GLU A 145 18.38 -3.82 11.37
C GLU A 145 18.23 -4.35 9.94
N ILE A 146 17.03 -4.22 9.36
CA ILE A 146 16.75 -4.65 7.99
C ILE A 146 17.40 -3.72 6.96
N GLN A 147 17.36 -2.39 7.14
CA GLN A 147 18.03 -1.46 6.22
C GLN A 147 19.55 -1.66 6.27
N GLN A 148 20.16 -1.75 7.46
CA GLN A 148 21.60 -2.00 7.62
C GLN A 148 22.00 -3.37 7.04
N THR A 149 21.19 -4.42 7.23
CA THR A 149 21.45 -5.74 6.63
C THR A 149 21.42 -5.69 5.11
N ILE A 150 20.42 -5.03 4.51
CA ILE A 150 20.31 -4.90 3.06
C ILE A 150 21.45 -4.05 2.50
N HIS A 151 21.82 -2.95 3.17
CA HIS A 151 22.90 -2.07 2.73
C HIS A 151 24.26 -2.80 2.80
N GLY A 152 24.53 -3.55 3.86
CA GLY A 152 25.70 -4.42 3.98
C GLY A 152 25.73 -5.61 3.00
N TRP A 153 24.64 -5.92 2.29
CA TRP A 153 24.60 -6.93 1.22
C TRP A 153 24.82 -6.35 -0.18
N ILE A 154 24.78 -5.03 -0.36
CA ILE A 154 24.83 -4.35 -1.67
C ILE A 154 25.90 -3.26 -1.75
N ASP A 155 26.84 -3.23 -0.80
CA ASP A 155 27.82 -2.14 -0.59
C ASP A 155 27.15 -0.75 -0.52
N GLY A 156 26.00 -0.70 0.17
CA GLY A 156 25.20 0.48 0.41
C GLY A 156 25.76 1.39 1.51
N ILE A 157 25.12 2.55 1.69
CA ILE A 157 25.55 3.57 2.65
C ILE A 157 24.84 3.35 4.00
N ASP A 158 25.56 3.09 5.08
CA ASP A 158 24.93 2.78 6.38
C ASP A 158 24.11 3.97 6.96
N PRO A 159 22.83 3.76 7.33
CA PRO A 159 21.99 4.80 7.94
C PRO A 159 22.39 5.07 9.39
N GLN A 160 22.72 6.34 9.70
CA GLN A 160 23.33 6.78 10.97
C GLN A 160 22.35 7.44 11.96
N GLY A 161 21.08 7.62 11.60
CA GLY A 161 20.12 8.43 12.39
C GLY A 161 18.96 7.67 13.04
N TRP A 162 18.94 6.33 12.98
CA TRP A 162 17.84 5.50 13.48
C TRP A 162 17.58 5.62 15.00
N GLN A 163 18.57 6.06 15.78
CA GLN A 163 18.45 6.41 17.20
C GLN A 163 17.55 7.63 17.46
N HIS A 164 17.29 8.47 16.44
CA HIS A 164 16.43 9.65 16.52
C HIS A 164 15.04 9.44 15.90
N GLN A 165 14.64 8.19 15.64
CA GLN A 165 13.33 7.89 15.07
C GLN A 165 12.16 8.27 15.99
N VAL A 166 10.96 8.39 15.41
CA VAL A 166 9.72 8.59 16.19
C VAL A 166 9.53 7.44 17.20
N SER A 167 9.01 7.77 18.37
CA SER A 167 9.01 6.87 19.53
C SER A 167 7.95 5.77 19.45
N ASP A 168 8.21 4.68 20.18
CA ASP A 168 7.32 3.52 20.27
C ASP A 168 5.87 3.91 20.56
N ALA A 169 4.95 3.44 19.70
CA ALA A 169 3.50 3.63 19.86
C ALA A 169 2.73 2.38 19.41
N VAL A 170 1.55 2.14 19.99
CA VAL A 170 0.67 1.05 19.56
C VAL A 170 -0.16 1.51 18.35
N VAL A 171 -0.06 0.76 17.25
CA VAL A 171 -0.86 0.97 16.05
C VAL A 171 -2.15 0.17 16.15
N VAL A 172 -3.29 0.85 16.05
CA VAL A 172 -4.59 0.28 15.73
C VAL A 172 -5.20 1.13 14.64
N ASN A 173 -5.41 0.56 13.45
CA ASN A 173 -5.91 1.31 12.31
C ASN A 173 -6.97 0.53 11.52
N TYR A 174 -7.98 1.26 11.09
CA TYR A 174 -9.00 0.79 10.17
C TYR A 174 -8.86 1.51 8.83
N HIS A 175 -9.01 0.78 7.73
CA HIS A 175 -9.10 1.33 6.39
C HIS A 175 -10.35 0.79 5.70
N PHE A 176 -11.14 1.67 5.09
CA PHE A 176 -12.33 1.34 4.32
C PHE A 176 -12.29 2.04 2.97
N ARG A 177 -12.76 1.35 1.93
CA ARG A 177 -12.80 1.86 0.56
C ARG A 177 -14.04 1.36 -0.19
N TYR A 178 -14.71 2.29 -0.85
CA TYR A 178 -15.87 2.06 -1.70
C TYR A 178 -15.49 2.28 -3.16
N GLU A 179 -15.82 1.33 -4.04
CA GLU A 179 -15.50 1.41 -5.47
C GLU A 179 -16.72 1.08 -6.33
N LYS A 180 -17.00 1.91 -7.34
CA LYS A 180 -18.15 1.75 -8.25
C LYS A 180 -17.74 2.20 -9.66
N PRO A 181 -17.96 1.39 -10.72
CA PRO A 181 -17.55 1.76 -12.07
C PRO A 181 -18.52 2.76 -12.68
N VAL A 182 -17.98 3.72 -13.42
CA VAL A 182 -18.77 4.53 -14.37
C VAL A 182 -18.63 4.03 -15.80
N LEU A 183 -17.57 3.27 -16.10
CA LEU A 183 -17.42 2.59 -17.39
C LEU A 183 -16.84 1.18 -17.23
N MET A 184 -17.44 0.21 -17.93
CA MET A 184 -16.89 -1.14 -18.09
C MET A 184 -16.98 -1.57 -19.56
N LYS A 185 -15.83 -1.77 -20.20
CA LYS A 185 -15.67 -2.36 -21.54
C LYS A 185 -14.69 -3.54 -21.46
N LYS A 186 -14.76 -4.48 -22.41
CA LYS A 186 -13.98 -5.74 -22.49
C LYS A 186 -12.47 -5.61 -22.22
N SER A 187 -11.89 -4.45 -22.53
CA SER A 187 -10.47 -4.13 -22.39
C SER A 187 -10.20 -2.75 -21.78
N PHE A 188 -11.21 -2.09 -21.20
CA PHE A 188 -11.08 -0.76 -20.58
C PHE A 188 -12.14 -0.53 -19.49
N GLU A 189 -11.74 -0.19 -18.27
CA GLU A 189 -12.63 0.10 -17.15
C GLU A 189 -12.23 1.41 -16.45
N LEU A 190 -13.21 2.21 -16.02
CA LEU A 190 -13.01 3.41 -15.21
C LEU A 190 -13.85 3.29 -13.94
N ILE A 191 -13.15 3.24 -12.80
CA ILE A 191 -13.67 2.90 -11.49
C ILE A 191 -13.30 4.02 -10.49
N PRO A 192 -14.15 5.03 -10.34
CA PRO A 192 -14.09 5.96 -9.22
C PRO A 192 -14.19 5.26 -7.87
N PHE A 193 -13.51 5.84 -6.89
CA PHE A 193 -13.48 5.35 -5.52
C PHE A 193 -13.46 6.47 -4.48
N PHE A 194 -13.88 6.11 -3.28
CA PHE A 194 -13.73 6.89 -2.05
C PHE A 194 -13.17 5.98 -0.95
N GLY A 195 -12.37 6.51 -0.04
CA GLY A 195 -11.78 5.77 1.07
C GLY A 195 -11.57 6.62 2.32
N LEU A 196 -11.45 5.93 3.45
CA LEU A 196 -11.23 6.49 4.78
C LEU A 196 -10.25 5.58 5.52
N ARG A 197 -9.11 6.12 5.95
CA ARG A 197 -8.21 5.49 6.94
C ARG A 197 -8.35 6.27 8.24
N ALA A 198 -8.51 5.57 9.36
CA ALA A 198 -8.63 6.16 10.69
C ALA A 198 -7.95 5.28 11.75
N GLY A 199 -7.30 5.87 12.75
CA GLY A 199 -6.61 5.16 13.84
C GLY A 199 -5.35 5.86 14.35
N THR A 200 -4.51 5.14 15.09
CA THR A 200 -3.37 5.73 15.82
C THR A 200 -2.10 5.96 14.99
N LEU A 201 -2.08 5.57 13.71
CA LEU A 201 -0.97 5.79 12.76
C LEU A 201 -1.33 6.76 11.63
N TYR A 202 -2.55 6.66 11.08
CA TYR A 202 -2.98 7.48 9.93
C TYR A 202 -4.49 7.81 9.98
N ASP A 203 -4.83 9.10 9.88
CA ASP A 203 -6.20 9.60 9.63
C ASP A 203 -6.26 10.41 8.33
N HIS A 204 -7.00 9.93 7.33
CA HIS A 204 -7.31 10.67 6.10
C HIS A 204 -8.53 10.14 5.37
N ALA A 205 -9.20 11.01 4.61
CA ALA A 205 -10.07 10.60 3.51
C ALA A 205 -9.28 10.59 2.19
N GLU A 206 -9.67 9.72 1.26
CA GLU A 206 -9.16 9.70 -0.11
C GLU A 206 -10.28 9.59 -1.14
N ALA A 207 -10.11 10.25 -2.28
CA ALA A 207 -11.02 10.15 -3.42
C ALA A 207 -10.21 10.08 -4.72
N GLY A 208 -10.63 9.27 -5.68
CA GLY A 208 -9.86 9.09 -6.91
C GLY A 208 -10.49 8.17 -7.94
N ILE A 209 -9.69 7.80 -8.93
CA ILE A 209 -10.06 6.90 -10.02
C ILE A 209 -9.02 5.79 -10.18
N ASN A 210 -9.49 4.58 -10.44
CA ASN A 210 -8.72 3.50 -11.06
C ASN A 210 -9.16 3.38 -12.52
N LEU A 211 -8.21 3.54 -13.43
CA LEU A 211 -8.34 3.13 -14.84
C LEU A 211 -7.70 1.76 -14.99
N ARG A 212 -8.34 0.85 -15.74
CA ARG A 212 -7.76 -0.47 -16.09
C ARG A 212 -7.84 -0.66 -17.59
N THR A 213 -6.78 -1.14 -18.24
CA THR A 213 -6.74 -1.29 -19.70
C THR A 213 -5.91 -2.48 -20.16
N GLY A 214 -6.39 -3.23 -21.16
CA GLY A 214 -5.69 -4.38 -21.74
C GLY A 214 -6.46 -5.70 -21.63
N ARG A 215 -5.72 -6.82 -21.62
CA ARG A 215 -6.27 -8.19 -21.61
C ARG A 215 -6.54 -8.65 -20.17
N MET A 216 -7.67 -8.22 -19.61
CA MET A 216 -8.07 -8.49 -18.21
C MET A 216 -9.46 -9.15 -18.08
N ASN A 217 -9.76 -9.80 -16.96
CA ASN A 217 -11.12 -10.10 -16.55
C ASN A 217 -11.79 -8.83 -15.99
N ALA A 218 -13.10 -8.72 -16.12
CA ALA A 218 -13.85 -7.55 -15.68
C ALA A 218 -13.86 -7.44 -14.15
N TYR A 219 -13.65 -6.24 -13.61
CA TYR A 219 -13.32 -6.03 -12.18
C TYR A 219 -14.30 -6.72 -11.23
N PHE A 220 -15.60 -6.52 -11.41
CA PHE A 220 -16.63 -7.07 -10.53
C PHE A 220 -17.05 -8.52 -10.87
N ASP A 221 -16.34 -9.20 -11.79
CA ASP A 221 -16.68 -10.55 -12.29
C ASP A 221 -15.70 -11.65 -11.83
N GLN A 222 -14.92 -11.38 -10.76
CA GLN A 222 -13.95 -12.29 -10.11
C GLN A 222 -14.33 -13.78 -10.16
N TYR A 223 -15.59 -14.11 -9.88
CA TYR A 223 -16.06 -15.48 -9.73
C TYR A 223 -17.01 -15.96 -10.84
N ARG A 224 -17.69 -15.06 -11.56
CA ARG A 224 -18.93 -15.45 -12.26
C ARG A 224 -18.71 -16.02 -13.66
N ARG A 225 -17.69 -15.54 -14.40
CA ARG A 225 -16.98 -16.34 -15.42
C ARG A 225 -15.70 -15.64 -15.91
N GLY A 226 -14.69 -15.54 -15.03
CA GLY A 226 -13.30 -15.32 -15.46
C GLY A 226 -12.92 -16.32 -16.56
N THR A 227 -12.67 -15.81 -17.78
CA THR A 227 -12.39 -16.61 -18.99
C THR A 227 -10.93 -16.50 -19.41
N LYS A 228 -10.26 -15.40 -19.08
CA LYS A 228 -8.87 -15.17 -19.44
C LYS A 228 -7.96 -15.81 -18.39
N LYS A 229 -7.41 -16.99 -18.72
CA LYS A 229 -6.36 -17.67 -17.92
C LYS A 229 -5.02 -16.92 -17.93
N ILE A 230 -4.71 -16.26 -19.06
CA ILE A 230 -3.56 -15.37 -19.21
C ILE A 230 -4.09 -13.94 -19.32
N MET A 231 -3.59 -13.06 -18.44
CA MET A 231 -3.94 -11.65 -18.41
C MET A 231 -2.68 -10.77 -18.50
N ILE A 232 -2.78 -9.70 -19.29
CA ILE A 232 -1.73 -8.69 -19.48
C ILE A 232 -2.46 -7.36 -19.54
N TYR A 233 -2.40 -6.57 -18.48
CA TYR A 233 -3.12 -5.31 -18.39
C TYR A 233 -2.39 -4.28 -17.54
N ALA A 234 -2.65 -3.01 -17.80
CA ALA A 234 -2.22 -1.91 -16.97
C ALA A 234 -3.37 -1.42 -16.09
N GLU A 235 -3.04 -0.97 -14.88
CA GLU A 235 -3.91 -0.12 -14.06
C GLU A 235 -3.26 1.27 -13.93
N LEU A 236 -4.05 2.33 -13.76
CA LEU A 236 -3.56 3.67 -13.42
C LEU A 236 -4.44 4.22 -12.30
N THR A 237 -3.84 4.70 -11.22
CA THR A 237 -4.53 5.30 -10.07
C THR A 237 -4.20 6.79 -10.01
N GLY A 238 -5.22 7.64 -9.95
CA GLY A 238 -5.06 9.07 -9.65
C GLY A 238 -6.00 9.46 -8.52
N GLN A 239 -5.49 10.13 -7.48
CA GLN A 239 -6.26 10.41 -6.26
C GLN A 239 -5.79 11.66 -5.50
N VAL A 240 -6.71 12.17 -4.69
CA VAL A 240 -6.48 13.23 -3.70
C VAL A 240 -6.69 12.64 -2.31
N ARG A 241 -5.89 13.07 -1.33
CA ARG A 241 -6.09 12.77 0.11
C ARG A 241 -6.23 14.05 0.91
N THR A 242 -7.16 14.05 1.87
CA THR A 242 -7.25 15.10 2.90
C THR A 242 -6.74 14.54 4.22
N VAL A 243 -5.57 15.00 4.68
CA VAL A 243 -4.83 14.40 5.80
C VAL A 243 -5.11 15.13 7.12
N ALA A 244 -5.74 14.42 8.05
CA ALA A 244 -5.94 14.90 9.42
C ALA A 244 -4.71 14.58 10.31
N TYR A 245 -4.14 13.38 10.16
CA TYR A 245 -3.02 12.93 10.99
C TYR A 245 -2.15 11.87 10.30
N ASN A 246 -0.83 11.95 10.52
CA ASN A 246 0.17 10.97 10.10
C ASN A 246 1.26 10.82 11.18
N ALA A 247 1.23 9.74 11.95
CA ALA A 247 2.16 9.52 13.06
C ALA A 247 3.62 9.32 12.62
N THR A 248 3.87 8.89 11.37
CA THR A 248 5.23 8.76 10.79
C THR A 248 5.90 10.11 10.54
N LEU A 249 5.15 11.21 10.68
CA LEU A 249 5.63 12.59 10.65
C LEU A 249 5.41 13.30 12.00
N GLN A 250 4.31 13.01 12.68
CA GLN A 250 3.82 13.77 13.85
C GLN A 250 4.04 13.10 15.21
N GLY A 251 4.62 11.89 15.25
CA GLY A 251 4.70 11.05 16.46
C GLY A 251 3.38 10.32 16.75
N GLY A 252 3.46 9.20 17.48
CA GLY A 252 2.33 8.31 17.73
C GLY A 252 1.35 8.79 18.80
N LEU A 253 0.04 8.55 18.61
CA LEU A 253 -0.94 8.73 19.68
C LEU A 253 -0.57 7.83 20.87
N PHE A 254 -0.57 8.40 22.06
CA PHE A 254 -0.16 7.72 23.31
C PHE A 254 1.30 7.22 23.32
N SER A 255 2.15 7.72 22.42
CA SER A 255 3.61 7.55 22.53
C SER A 255 4.21 8.45 23.61
N GLY A 256 5.45 8.16 24.01
CA GLY A 256 6.21 9.00 24.94
C GLY A 256 6.79 10.27 24.30
N TYR A 257 7.84 10.82 24.92
CA TYR A 257 8.66 11.85 24.27
C TYR A 257 9.18 11.35 22.91
N ASN A 258 8.99 12.14 21.85
CA ASN A 258 9.53 11.87 20.52
C ASN A 258 10.76 12.78 20.30
N PRO A 259 11.92 12.29 19.80
CA PRO A 259 13.11 13.11 19.62
C PRO A 259 12.88 14.33 18.71
N TYR A 260 12.10 14.14 17.64
CA TYR A 260 11.70 15.19 16.70
C TYR A 260 10.51 14.74 15.85
N VAL A 261 9.64 15.70 15.47
CA VAL A 261 8.45 15.51 14.65
C VAL A 261 8.19 16.76 13.78
N ILE A 262 7.48 16.60 12.67
CA ILE A 262 6.96 17.70 11.85
C ILE A 262 5.87 18.45 12.63
N PRO A 263 5.94 19.80 12.76
CA PRO A 263 4.88 20.58 13.39
C PRO A 263 3.53 20.44 12.68
N VAL A 264 2.44 20.42 13.47
CA VAL A 264 1.05 20.27 12.97
C VAL A 264 0.69 21.32 11.90
N ALA A 265 1.28 22.52 11.98
CA ALA A 265 1.09 23.61 11.03
C ALA A 265 1.79 23.40 9.68
N ASP A 266 2.83 22.56 9.62
CA ASP A 266 3.66 22.34 8.43
C ASP A 266 3.31 21.04 7.68
N ILE A 267 2.41 20.21 8.22
CA ILE A 267 1.84 19.04 7.55
C ILE A 267 0.95 19.50 6.38
N GLU A 268 1.21 18.98 5.19
CA GLU A 268 0.39 19.27 4.01
C GLU A 268 -0.94 18.54 4.07
N ARG A 269 -2.02 19.32 4.03
CA ARG A 269 -3.39 18.82 4.29
C ARG A 269 -4.08 18.26 3.07
N LEU A 270 -3.57 18.55 1.87
CA LEU A 270 -4.15 18.11 0.60
C LEU A 270 -3.05 17.45 -0.25
N LEU A 271 -2.99 16.12 -0.24
CA LEU A 271 -1.98 15.37 -0.99
C LEU A 271 -2.52 14.89 -2.33
N LEU A 272 -1.78 15.15 -3.41
CA LEU A 272 -2.00 14.52 -4.71
C LEU A 272 -1.15 13.25 -4.78
N ARG A 273 -1.77 12.10 -5.07
CA ARG A 273 -1.03 10.84 -5.35
C ARG A 273 -1.44 10.28 -6.71
N GLY A 274 -0.45 9.81 -7.45
CA GLY A 274 -0.61 9.24 -8.78
C GLY A 274 0.20 7.96 -8.92
N GLY A 275 -0.24 7.04 -9.76
CA GLY A 275 0.40 5.73 -9.88
C GLY A 275 -0.19 4.83 -10.95
N GLY A 276 0.28 3.58 -11.00
CA GLY A 276 -0.21 2.57 -11.92
C GLY A 276 0.26 1.17 -11.59
N ARG A 277 -0.14 0.19 -12.40
CA ARG A 277 0.30 -1.21 -12.37
C ARG A 277 0.51 -1.73 -13.78
N LEU A 278 1.45 -2.67 -13.94
CA LEU A 278 1.49 -3.63 -15.02
C LEU A 278 1.32 -5.02 -14.38
N VAL A 279 0.22 -5.68 -14.73
CA VAL A 279 -0.14 -7.00 -14.20
C VAL A 279 0.05 -8.05 -15.29
N LEU A 280 0.94 -9.00 -15.03
CA LEU A 280 1.16 -10.19 -15.85
C LEU A 280 0.67 -11.40 -15.06
N ARG A 281 -0.33 -12.12 -15.57
CA ARG A 281 -0.85 -13.34 -14.93
C ARG A 281 -0.85 -14.53 -15.87
N PHE A 282 -0.47 -15.67 -15.31
CA PHE A 282 -0.59 -17.02 -15.85
C PHE A 282 -1.41 -17.89 -14.87
N PRO A 283 -1.76 -19.14 -15.20
CA PRO A 283 -2.33 -20.07 -14.22
C PRO A 283 -1.36 -20.29 -13.05
N GLY A 284 -1.82 -20.20 -11.81
CA GLY A 284 -1.03 -20.45 -10.61
C GLY A 284 -0.15 -19.27 -10.16
N ILE A 285 0.19 -18.33 -11.04
CA ILE A 285 1.11 -17.23 -10.71
C ILE A 285 0.72 -15.89 -11.36
N ALA A 286 0.90 -14.80 -10.62
CA ALA A 286 0.98 -13.45 -11.19
C ALA A 286 2.22 -12.70 -10.73
N LEU A 287 2.70 -11.82 -11.60
CA LEU A 287 3.76 -10.85 -11.35
C LEU A 287 3.15 -9.46 -11.58
N ILE A 288 3.31 -8.58 -10.58
CA ILE A 288 2.82 -7.21 -10.64
C ILE A 288 4.01 -6.27 -10.44
N TYR A 289 4.12 -5.30 -11.34
CA TYR A 289 4.95 -4.13 -11.16
C TYR A 289 4.03 -2.91 -11.05
N SER A 290 4.37 -1.86 -10.28
CA SER A 290 3.38 -0.80 -10.01
C SER A 290 3.98 0.56 -9.71
N ARG A 291 3.60 1.69 -10.38
CA ARG A 291 4.09 3.09 -10.17
C ARG A 291 3.36 3.80 -9.03
N THR A 292 4.05 4.64 -8.25
CA THR A 292 3.49 5.58 -7.26
C THR A 292 4.36 6.83 -7.15
N TRP A 293 3.68 7.96 -6.99
CA TRP A 293 4.19 9.29 -6.76
C TRP A 293 3.27 10.03 -5.77
N THR A 294 3.82 10.98 -5.02
CA THR A 294 3.08 11.89 -4.14
C THR A 294 3.61 13.32 -4.20
N SER A 295 2.73 14.30 -4.00
CA SER A 295 3.10 15.65 -3.57
C SER A 295 3.81 15.61 -2.20
N PRO A 296 4.52 16.69 -1.80
CA PRO A 296 5.09 16.79 -0.46
C PRO A 296 4.06 16.50 0.64
N GLU A 297 4.48 15.76 1.68
CA GLU A 297 3.64 15.48 2.86
C GLU A 297 3.72 16.59 3.92
N PHE A 298 4.67 17.51 3.77
CA PHE A 298 4.91 18.67 4.64
C PHE A 298 5.58 19.80 3.83
N ARG A 299 5.48 21.05 4.30
CA ARG A 299 5.84 22.27 3.54
C ARG A 299 7.27 22.30 3.00
N ALA A 300 8.25 21.92 3.82
CA ALA A 300 9.66 21.83 3.44
C ALA A 300 10.00 20.51 2.72
N GLY A 301 9.03 19.60 2.61
CA GLY A 301 9.17 18.31 2.01
C GLY A 301 9.26 18.35 0.49
N ARG A 302 9.87 17.31 -0.08
CA ARG A 302 9.99 17.08 -1.52
C ARG A 302 8.82 16.23 -2.04
N ARG A 303 8.61 16.26 -3.36
CA ARG A 303 7.75 15.28 -4.06
C ARG A 303 8.44 13.91 -3.98
N HIS A 304 7.70 12.85 -3.63
CA HIS A 304 8.28 11.51 -3.52
C HIS A 304 7.76 10.53 -4.56
N GLY A 305 8.55 9.50 -4.81
CA GLY A 305 8.16 8.25 -5.46
C GLY A 305 9.13 7.15 -5.01
N TRP A 306 8.65 5.93 -4.90
CA TRP A 306 9.39 4.74 -4.48
C TRP A 306 9.04 3.59 -5.44
N GLY A 307 9.71 2.43 -5.52
CA GLY A 307 9.38 1.37 -6.51
C GLY A 307 9.49 -0.10 -6.09
N GLY A 308 8.88 -1.05 -6.83
CA GLY A 308 8.61 -2.37 -6.24
C GLY A 308 7.74 -3.33 -7.04
N ILE A 309 7.70 -4.57 -6.53
CA ILE A 309 7.34 -5.80 -7.24
C ILE A 309 6.49 -6.70 -6.31
N THR A 310 5.35 -7.18 -6.82
CA THR A 310 4.53 -8.20 -6.16
C THR A 310 4.59 -9.53 -6.91
N VAL A 311 4.79 -10.63 -6.18
CA VAL A 311 4.62 -12.00 -6.66
C VAL A 311 3.40 -12.62 -5.99
N VAL A 312 2.62 -13.39 -6.75
CA VAL A 312 1.34 -13.98 -6.32
C VAL A 312 1.32 -15.45 -6.69
N ALA A 313 1.03 -16.35 -5.75
CA ALA A 313 0.90 -17.79 -6.00
C ALA A 313 -0.47 -18.30 -5.54
N ASP A 314 -1.24 -18.94 -6.43
CA ASP A 314 -2.52 -19.60 -6.10
C ASP A 314 -2.31 -21.06 -5.61
N PHE A 315 -3.19 -21.58 -4.73
CA PHE A 315 -3.18 -22.97 -4.21
C PHE A 315 -4.54 -23.42 -3.61
#